data_AF-A0A285XM72-F1
#
_entry.id   AF-A0A285XM72-F1
#
_cell.length_a   1.000
_cell.length_b   1.000
_cell.length_c   1.000
_cell.angle_alpha   90.00
_cell.angle_beta   90.00
_cell.angle_gamma   90.00
#
_symmetry.space_group_name_H-M   'P 1'
#
loop_
_entity.id
_entity.type
_entity.pdbx_description
1 polymer ?
#
loop_
_entity_poly.entity_id
_entity_poly.type
_entity_poly.pdbx_seq_one_letter_code
_entity_poly.pdbx_strand_id
1 'polypeptide(L)'
;MGPAVTPSLDGDAAVDHGAPPAHGAGLPRHRGPVRRAGRRIAVAAGALVIAAGAIAATTATPPVVDPTDPSGVSMPTSDGSGWDRVFSEDFADGTSRGGFEATYADRFSVYHGFADTAGTGRYQASVLSAHDGVLDMRLRTTKAGTPLAGGIVPLVDGQWGGQTSGRYSVRMKSDEVDGYGVAMLLWSDENVWEHGEVDFPEGALGAPAYLNVHCLEDPAEKCVHYETSASLADWHTYTIEWTPARMSFLIDGEVVGTTTESIPTSRMHLVVQAGSNEGLPPRDAAGSLLIDWMTIDVPADGAEPQASLPSDGATAPAQGSWTADTPPGDAGPEAG
;
A
#
# COMPACT_ATOMS: atom_id res chain seq x y z
N MET A 1 -18.64 -28.31 -19.91
CA MET A 1 -18.38 -27.87 -18.52
C MET A 1 -17.35 -28.83 -17.96
N GLY A 2 -16.06 -28.50 -18.09
CA GLY A 2 -15.01 -29.21 -17.37
C GLY A 2 -15.04 -28.77 -15.90
N PRO A 3 -14.61 -29.61 -14.94
CA PRO A 3 -14.56 -29.20 -13.55
C PRO A 3 -13.56 -28.05 -13.42
N ALA A 4 -13.99 -26.95 -12.80
CA ALA A 4 -13.09 -25.91 -12.34
C ALA A 4 -12.15 -26.56 -11.33
N VAL A 5 -10.85 -26.56 -11.65
CA VAL A 5 -9.81 -26.93 -10.69
C VAL A 5 -9.71 -25.73 -9.76
N THR A 6 -10.24 -25.87 -8.55
CA THR A 6 -9.97 -24.95 -7.44
C THR A 6 -8.48 -25.03 -7.13
N PRO A 7 -7.71 -23.93 -7.25
CA PRO A 7 -6.34 -23.93 -6.75
C PRO A 7 -6.39 -24.17 -5.24
N SER A 8 -5.53 -25.07 -4.77
CA SER A 8 -5.37 -25.35 -3.35
C SER A 8 -4.86 -24.11 -2.61
N LEU A 9 -5.18 -24.01 -1.32
CA LEU A 9 -4.62 -23.06 -0.36
C LEU A 9 -3.12 -23.31 -0.06
N ASP A 10 -2.39 -23.88 -1.02
CA ASP A 10 -1.05 -24.41 -0.78
C ASP A 10 -0.06 -23.26 -0.62
N GLY A 11 0.78 -23.34 0.43
CA GLY A 11 1.88 -22.40 0.68
C GLY A 11 2.87 -22.25 -0.47
N ASP A 12 2.81 -23.13 -1.48
CA ASP A 12 3.54 -23.00 -2.74
C ASP A 12 3.08 -21.75 -3.54
N ALA A 13 1.82 -21.32 -3.44
CA ALA A 13 1.34 -20.11 -4.11
C ALA A 13 2.06 -18.84 -3.59
N ALA A 14 2.29 -18.73 -2.29
CA ALA A 14 3.05 -17.63 -1.71
C ALA A 14 4.51 -17.62 -2.17
N VAL A 15 5.11 -18.79 -2.40
CA VAL A 15 6.49 -18.94 -2.88
C VAL A 15 6.60 -18.64 -4.37
N ASP A 16 5.63 -19.12 -5.16
CA ASP A 16 5.62 -19.03 -6.63
C ASP A 16 5.18 -17.64 -7.13
N HIS A 17 4.38 -16.92 -6.33
CA HIS A 17 3.81 -15.62 -6.67
C HIS A 17 4.29 -14.47 -5.77
N GLY A 18 5.21 -14.76 -4.83
CA GLY A 18 5.83 -13.73 -4.01
C GLY A 18 6.51 -12.69 -4.89
N ALA A 19 6.30 -11.42 -4.57
CA ALA A 19 6.96 -10.32 -5.28
C ALA A 19 8.48 -10.53 -5.22
N PRO A 20 9.18 -10.45 -6.36
CA PRO A 20 10.63 -10.53 -6.39
C PRO A 20 11.24 -9.35 -5.60
N PRO A 21 12.55 -9.41 -5.28
CA PRO A 21 13.31 -8.27 -4.78
C PRO A 21 13.05 -6.96 -5.53
N ALA A 22 12.12 -6.12 -5.05
CA ALA A 22 11.99 -4.75 -5.50
C ALA A 22 13.15 -3.94 -4.91
N HIS A 23 14.08 -3.54 -5.78
CA HIS A 23 15.21 -2.69 -5.41
C HIS A 23 14.73 -1.25 -5.20
N GLY A 24 14.34 -0.92 -3.97
CA GLY A 24 14.19 0.46 -3.52
C GLY A 24 15.48 0.96 -2.87
N ALA A 25 16.31 1.68 -3.62
CA ALA A 25 17.55 2.28 -3.13
C ALA A 25 17.29 3.30 -2.00
N GLY A 26 17.26 2.83 -0.76
CA GLY A 26 17.35 3.66 0.44
C GLY A 26 18.80 4.11 0.62
N LEU A 27 19.21 5.18 -0.08
CA LEU A 27 20.56 5.72 0.03
C LEU A 27 20.95 5.97 1.51
N PRO A 28 22.11 5.47 1.98
CA PRO A 28 22.63 5.82 3.29
C PRO A 28 23.04 7.30 3.34
N ARG A 29 22.66 7.97 4.44
CA ARG A 29 22.92 9.39 4.68
C ARG A 29 24.42 9.70 4.81
N HIS A 30 24.97 10.48 3.87
CA HIS A 30 26.06 11.43 4.13
C HIS A 30 25.79 12.75 3.41
N ARG A 31 25.57 13.83 4.20
CA ARG A 31 25.24 15.18 3.75
C ARG A 31 26.43 15.94 3.15
N GLY A 32 26.12 16.84 2.19
CA GLY A 32 26.89 18.04 1.85
C GLY A 32 26.06 19.01 0.99
N PRO A 33 25.93 20.32 1.31
CA PRO A 33 24.93 21.21 0.71
C PRO A 33 25.51 22.15 -0.35
N VAL A 34 24.90 22.33 -1.54
CA VAL A 34 25.19 23.49 -2.40
C VAL A 34 24.00 23.96 -3.27
N ARG A 35 23.42 25.09 -2.83
CA ARG A 35 22.99 26.33 -3.54
C ARG A 35 22.12 26.29 -4.82
N ARG A 36 20.98 26.99 -4.67
CA ARG A 36 20.11 27.61 -5.70
C ARG A 36 20.81 28.62 -6.63
N ALA A 37 20.34 28.68 -7.87
CA ALA A 37 20.16 29.87 -8.72
C ALA A 37 19.11 29.49 -9.80
N GLY A 38 18.10 30.25 -10.22
CA GLY A 38 17.74 31.65 -10.07
C GLY A 38 17.47 32.25 -11.46
N ARG A 39 16.25 32.77 -11.68
CA ARG A 39 15.72 33.70 -12.74
C ARG A 39 14.67 33.07 -13.66
N ARG A 40 13.68 33.79 -14.22
CA ARG A 40 13.06 35.12 -14.02
C ARG A 40 11.73 35.08 -14.79
N ILE A 41 10.78 35.89 -14.33
CA ILE A 41 9.37 36.00 -14.74
C ILE A 41 9.20 36.61 -16.13
N ALA A 42 8.14 36.21 -16.86
CA ALA A 42 7.39 37.09 -17.74
C ALA A 42 5.90 36.72 -17.72
N VAL A 43 5.05 37.69 -17.37
CA VAL A 43 3.57 37.58 -17.26
C VAL A 43 2.95 38.09 -18.56
N ALA A 44 1.95 37.38 -19.08
CA ALA A 44 0.98 37.93 -20.03
C ALA A 44 -0.41 37.39 -19.70
N ALA A 45 -1.34 38.31 -19.40
CA ALA A 45 -2.72 38.04 -19.03
C ALA A 45 -3.59 37.81 -20.28
N GLY A 46 -4.43 36.78 -20.24
CA GLY A 46 -5.49 36.54 -21.20
C GLY A 46 -6.65 35.83 -20.52
N ALA A 47 -7.79 36.52 -20.42
CA ALA A 47 -9.00 36.00 -19.80
C ALA A 47 -9.61 34.87 -20.65
N LEU A 48 -9.94 33.74 -20.01
CA LEU A 48 -10.72 32.67 -20.62
C LEU A 48 -11.92 32.29 -19.74
N VAL A 49 -13.07 32.23 -20.40
CA VAL A 49 -14.39 31.93 -19.83
C VAL A 49 -14.47 30.43 -19.50
N ILE A 50 -14.72 30.09 -18.23
CA ILE A 50 -14.90 28.71 -17.77
C ILE A 50 -16.37 28.32 -17.91
N ALA A 51 -16.65 27.30 -18.71
CA ALA A 51 -17.89 26.54 -18.63
C ALA A 51 -17.72 25.46 -17.55
N ALA A 52 -18.47 25.59 -16.45
CA ALA A 52 -18.40 24.68 -15.32
C ALA A 52 -19.14 23.36 -15.62
N GLY A 53 -18.41 22.25 -15.70
CA GLY A 53 -18.95 20.91 -15.48
C GLY A 53 -18.90 20.60 -13.97
N ALA A 54 -20.01 20.14 -13.40
CA ALA A 54 -20.09 19.82 -11.99
C ALA A 54 -19.29 18.54 -11.67
N ILE A 55 -18.15 18.69 -10.97
CA ILE A 55 -17.42 17.58 -10.36
C ILE A 55 -18.11 17.31 -9.01
N ALA A 56 -18.77 16.16 -8.88
CA ALA A 56 -19.31 15.73 -7.59
C ALA A 56 -18.14 15.29 -6.70
N ALA A 57 -17.76 16.13 -5.75
CA ALA A 57 -16.83 15.74 -4.69
C ALA A 57 -17.51 14.66 -3.82
N THR A 58 -17.02 13.43 -3.87
CA THR A 58 -17.40 12.38 -2.93
C THR A 58 -16.79 12.72 -1.58
N THR A 59 -17.62 13.14 -0.63
CA THR A 59 -17.19 13.36 0.76
C THR A 59 -16.90 12.01 1.39
N ALA A 60 -15.64 11.73 1.73
CA ALA A 60 -15.28 10.55 2.51
C ALA A 60 -15.99 10.58 3.88
N THR A 61 -16.50 9.43 4.32
CA THR A 61 -17.08 9.28 5.66
C THR A 61 -15.95 9.42 6.68
N PRO A 62 -16.09 10.29 7.71
CA PRO A 62 -15.06 10.43 8.72
C PRO A 62 -14.87 9.11 9.51
N PRO A 63 -13.64 8.82 9.99
CA PRO A 63 -13.35 7.61 10.74
C PRO A 63 -14.19 7.52 12.01
N VAL A 64 -14.65 6.31 12.34
CA VAL A 64 -15.37 6.03 13.58
C VAL A 64 -14.37 5.88 14.71
N VAL A 65 -14.33 6.85 15.62
CA VAL A 65 -13.45 6.82 16.79
C VAL A 65 -14.04 5.92 17.86
N ASP A 66 -13.30 4.90 18.27
CA ASP A 66 -13.66 4.00 19.37
C ASP A 66 -12.43 3.77 20.28
N PRO A 67 -12.49 4.17 21.56
CA PRO A 67 -11.37 4.00 22.48
C PRO A 67 -11.10 2.55 22.89
N THR A 68 -11.98 1.62 22.52
CA THR A 68 -11.79 0.17 22.76
C THR A 68 -11.03 -0.51 21.64
N ASP A 69 -10.98 0.08 20.44
CA ASP A 69 -10.10 -0.36 19.37
C ASP A 69 -8.64 -0.01 19.69
N PRO A 70 -7.68 -0.91 19.40
CA PRO A 70 -6.28 -0.74 19.80
C PRO A 70 -5.60 0.46 19.12
N SER A 71 -6.15 0.92 17.99
CA SER A 71 -5.69 2.10 17.26
C SER A 71 -6.53 3.37 17.52
N GLY A 72 -7.63 3.27 18.27
CA GLY A 72 -8.60 4.33 18.49
C GLY A 72 -9.59 4.57 17.33
N VAL A 73 -9.53 3.80 16.23
CA VAL A 73 -10.41 3.93 15.07
C VAL A 73 -10.91 2.55 14.64
N SER A 74 -12.22 2.37 14.64
CA SER A 74 -12.86 1.11 14.26
C SER A 74 -12.71 0.80 12.78
N MET A 75 -12.65 -0.50 12.46
CA MET A 75 -12.75 -0.98 11.10
C MET A 75 -14.04 -0.46 10.44
N PRO A 76 -13.96 0.18 9.27
CA PRO A 76 -15.13 0.71 8.60
C PRO A 76 -16.02 -0.43 8.08
N THR A 77 -17.33 -0.26 8.23
CA THR A 77 -18.33 -1.03 7.47
C THR A 77 -18.34 -0.55 6.01
N SER A 78 -18.84 -1.36 5.07
CA SER A 78 -18.93 -0.98 3.65
C SER A 78 -19.56 0.41 3.46
N ASP A 79 -18.92 1.23 2.62
CA ASP A 79 -19.20 2.67 2.47
C ASP A 79 -20.46 2.99 1.64
N GLY A 80 -21.14 2.01 1.04
CA GLY A 80 -22.38 2.21 0.28
C GLY A 80 -22.26 3.15 -0.93
N SER A 81 -21.04 3.46 -1.38
CA SER A 81 -20.71 4.45 -2.42
C SER A 81 -20.35 3.80 -3.77
N GLY A 82 -20.99 2.67 -4.09
CA GLY A 82 -20.66 1.86 -5.26
C GLY A 82 -19.50 0.88 -5.03
N TRP A 83 -19.11 0.68 -3.76
CA TRP A 83 -18.13 -0.31 -3.32
C TRP A 83 -18.79 -1.38 -2.46
N ASP A 84 -18.49 -2.65 -2.73
CA ASP A 84 -18.91 -3.81 -1.96
C ASP A 84 -17.72 -4.45 -1.22
N ARG A 85 -17.89 -4.69 0.08
CA ARG A 85 -16.88 -5.33 0.93
C ARG A 85 -16.74 -6.81 0.59
N VAL A 86 -15.54 -7.23 0.21
CA VAL A 86 -15.22 -8.64 -0.10
C VAL A 86 -14.20 -9.27 0.84
N PHE A 87 -13.48 -8.44 1.62
CA PHE A 87 -12.58 -8.91 2.66
C PHE A 87 -12.55 -7.93 3.82
N SER A 88 -12.63 -8.42 5.05
CA SER A 88 -12.41 -7.64 6.27
C SER A 88 -11.81 -8.50 7.36
N GLU A 89 -10.84 -7.96 8.08
CA GLU A 89 -10.21 -8.61 9.23
C GLU A 89 -9.83 -7.56 10.29
N ASP A 90 -10.12 -7.86 11.55
CA ASP A 90 -9.83 -7.04 12.75
C ASP A 90 -8.97 -7.78 13.80
N PHE A 91 -8.49 -8.97 13.46
CA PHE A 91 -7.59 -9.81 14.24
C PHE A 91 -8.07 -10.14 15.66
N ALA A 92 -9.39 -10.28 15.85
CA ALA A 92 -9.99 -10.62 17.13
C ALA A 92 -9.61 -12.03 17.64
N ASP A 93 -9.27 -12.96 16.74
CA ASP A 93 -8.84 -14.31 17.09
C ASP A 93 -7.36 -14.32 17.53
N GLY A 94 -7.13 -14.27 18.84
CA GLY A 94 -5.79 -14.30 19.41
C GLY A 94 -5.02 -15.60 19.14
N THR A 95 -3.70 -15.50 18.98
CA THR A 95 -2.80 -16.62 18.65
C THR A 95 -1.52 -16.56 19.48
N SER A 96 -0.89 -17.72 19.70
CA SER A 96 0.51 -17.74 20.15
C SER A 96 1.45 -17.34 19.00
N ARG A 97 2.66 -16.88 19.30
CA ARG A 97 3.70 -16.62 18.29
C ARG A 97 3.89 -17.80 17.34
N GLY A 98 3.79 -17.55 16.03
CA GLY A 98 3.86 -18.57 14.98
C GLY A 98 2.59 -19.40 14.79
N GLY A 99 1.52 -19.11 15.54
CA GLY A 99 0.20 -19.74 15.40
C GLY A 99 -0.74 -19.01 14.45
N PHE A 100 -0.32 -17.86 13.92
CA PHE A 100 -1.12 -17.05 12.98
C PHE A 100 -1.52 -17.85 11.75
N GLU A 101 -0.55 -18.43 11.05
CA GLU A 101 -0.76 -19.19 9.81
C GLU A 101 -1.83 -20.27 9.97
N ALA A 102 -1.83 -21.01 11.08
CA ALA A 102 -2.82 -22.06 11.32
C ALA A 102 -4.22 -21.51 11.69
N THR A 103 -4.28 -20.39 12.42
CA THR A 103 -5.55 -19.83 12.93
C THR A 103 -6.30 -19.05 11.85
N TYR A 104 -5.54 -18.42 10.94
CA TYR A 104 -6.04 -17.53 9.89
C TYR A 104 -5.95 -18.17 8.49
N ALA A 105 -5.70 -19.49 8.39
CA ALA A 105 -5.45 -20.21 7.14
C ALA A 105 -6.61 -20.13 6.11
N ASP A 106 -7.83 -19.85 6.58
CA ASP A 106 -9.01 -19.74 5.73
C ASP A 106 -9.12 -18.37 5.02
N ARG A 107 -8.35 -17.38 5.46
CA ARG A 107 -8.44 -15.99 5.00
C ARG A 107 -7.10 -15.31 4.77
N PHE A 108 -5.99 -15.96 5.07
CA PHE A 108 -4.65 -15.50 4.74
C PHE A 108 -3.75 -16.62 4.21
N SER A 109 -2.94 -16.29 3.22
CA SER A 109 -1.69 -16.99 2.95
C SER A 109 -0.52 -16.25 3.61
N VAL A 110 0.48 -16.99 4.06
CA VAL A 110 1.63 -16.46 4.82
C VAL A 110 2.93 -16.73 4.06
N TYR A 111 3.79 -15.73 3.99
CA TYR A 111 5.14 -15.91 3.43
C TYR A 111 6.03 -16.63 4.44
N HIS A 112 6.62 -17.75 4.04
CA HIS A 112 7.44 -18.60 4.91
C HIS A 112 8.53 -19.34 4.13
N GLY A 113 9.75 -19.38 4.67
CA GLY A 113 10.80 -20.31 4.25
C GLY A 113 11.70 -19.82 3.10
N PHE A 114 11.37 -18.71 2.45
CA PHE A 114 12.16 -18.10 1.38
C PHE A 114 12.83 -16.78 1.80
N ALA A 115 13.70 -16.26 0.95
CA ALA A 115 14.39 -15.00 1.20
C ALA A 115 13.39 -13.85 1.21
N ASP A 116 13.66 -12.82 2.01
CA ASP A 116 12.88 -11.59 1.92
C ASP A 116 13.23 -10.79 0.65
N THR A 117 12.49 -9.71 0.42
CA THR A 117 12.65 -8.86 -0.77
C THR A 117 14.09 -8.33 -0.91
N ALA A 118 14.79 -7.96 0.17
CA ALA A 118 16.19 -7.54 0.09
C ALA A 118 17.18 -8.69 -0.20
N GLY A 119 16.75 -9.94 -0.07
CA GLY A 119 17.59 -11.13 -0.21
C GLY A 119 18.53 -11.38 0.96
N THR A 120 18.53 -10.54 2.00
CA THR A 120 19.42 -10.66 3.17
C THR A 120 18.71 -11.28 4.38
N GLY A 121 17.38 -11.21 4.43
CA GLY A 121 16.51 -11.81 5.43
C GLY A 121 15.74 -13.04 4.94
N ARG A 122 14.80 -13.49 5.76
CA ARG A 122 13.91 -14.63 5.47
C ARG A 122 12.51 -14.39 5.97
N TYR A 123 11.52 -14.60 5.12
CA TYR A 123 10.13 -14.67 5.53
C TYR A 123 9.89 -15.89 6.43
N GLN A 124 9.23 -15.68 7.56
CA GLN A 124 8.96 -16.73 8.54
C GLN A 124 7.63 -16.50 9.23
N ALA A 125 6.68 -17.44 9.11
CA ALA A 125 5.43 -17.44 9.87
C ALA A 125 5.61 -17.24 11.39
N SER A 126 6.75 -17.65 11.97
CA SER A 126 7.07 -17.43 13.39
C SER A 126 7.20 -15.96 13.81
N VAL A 127 7.27 -15.04 12.85
CA VAL A 127 7.23 -13.58 13.04
C VAL A 127 5.80 -13.11 13.33
N LEU A 128 4.78 -13.86 12.92
CA LEU A 128 3.39 -13.46 12.95
C LEU A 128 2.66 -14.00 14.19
N SER A 129 1.85 -13.12 14.81
CA SER A 129 0.83 -13.46 15.80
C SER A 129 -0.26 -12.41 15.81
N ALA A 130 -1.52 -12.82 16.00
CA ALA A 130 -2.59 -11.92 16.42
C ALA A 130 -2.74 -11.89 17.95
N HIS A 131 -2.92 -10.71 18.54
CA HIS A 131 -3.27 -10.53 19.95
C HIS A 131 -3.87 -9.13 20.16
N ASP A 132 -4.72 -8.97 21.18
CA ASP A 132 -5.28 -7.66 21.56
C ASP A 132 -5.96 -6.89 20.40
N GLY A 133 -6.56 -7.61 19.43
CA GLY A 133 -7.20 -7.02 18.26
C GLY A 133 -6.22 -6.49 17.20
N VAL A 134 -4.96 -6.95 17.20
CA VAL A 134 -3.98 -6.60 16.16
C VAL A 134 -3.26 -7.82 15.63
N LEU A 135 -2.86 -7.78 14.37
CA LEU A 135 -1.75 -8.58 13.86
C LEU A 135 -0.42 -7.90 14.22
N ASP A 136 0.43 -8.62 14.95
CA ASP A 136 1.83 -8.27 15.22
C ASP A 136 2.77 -9.06 14.30
N MET A 137 3.49 -8.33 13.44
CA MET A 137 4.67 -8.83 12.75
C MET A 137 5.92 -8.47 13.56
N ARG A 138 6.39 -9.40 14.40
CA ARG A 138 7.54 -9.19 15.30
C ARG A 138 8.88 -9.41 14.61
N LEU A 139 9.37 -8.37 13.97
CA LEU A 139 10.63 -8.34 13.21
C LEU A 139 11.84 -8.32 14.13
N ARG A 140 12.88 -9.08 13.77
CA ARG A 140 14.14 -9.15 14.53
C ARG A 140 15.26 -9.82 13.76
N THR A 141 16.48 -9.41 14.06
CA THR A 141 17.68 -10.16 13.64
C THR A 141 17.98 -11.28 14.64
N THR A 142 18.14 -12.52 14.16
CA THR A 142 18.52 -13.65 15.02
C THR A 142 19.94 -13.48 15.59
N LYS A 143 20.28 -14.20 16.66
CA LYS A 143 21.66 -14.23 17.19
C LYS A 143 22.71 -14.66 16.15
N ALA A 144 22.29 -15.48 15.18
CA ALA A 144 23.13 -15.92 14.07
C ALA A 144 23.34 -14.84 12.99
N GLY A 145 22.60 -13.73 13.06
CA GLY A 145 22.68 -12.62 12.12
C GLY A 145 21.68 -12.67 10.97
N THR A 146 20.71 -13.59 10.98
CA THR A 146 19.65 -13.67 9.96
C THR A 146 18.49 -12.74 10.33
N PRO A 147 18.15 -11.73 9.51
CA PRO A 147 16.93 -10.94 9.62
C PRO A 147 15.69 -11.81 9.39
N LEU A 148 14.65 -11.63 10.20
CA LEU A 148 13.38 -12.32 10.04
C LEU A 148 12.31 -11.34 9.57
N ALA A 149 11.66 -11.69 8.47
CA ALA A 149 10.61 -10.94 7.80
C ALA A 149 9.24 -11.62 8.00
N GLY A 150 8.18 -10.84 7.89
CA GLY A 150 6.78 -11.29 7.88
C GLY A 150 6.10 -10.86 6.59
N GLY A 151 5.20 -11.69 6.07
CA GLY A 151 4.41 -11.38 4.89
C GLY A 151 3.07 -12.09 4.94
N ILE A 152 2.00 -11.37 4.62
CA ILE A 152 0.64 -11.90 4.56
C ILE A 152 -0.05 -11.48 3.26
N VAL A 153 -0.91 -12.35 2.76
CA VAL A 153 -1.75 -12.13 1.58
C VAL A 153 -3.19 -12.44 1.98
N PRO A 154 -4.08 -11.44 2.05
CA PRO A 154 -5.51 -11.66 2.25
C PRO A 154 -6.10 -12.52 1.13
N LEU A 155 -6.89 -13.52 1.50
CA LEU A 155 -7.57 -14.40 0.55
C LEU A 155 -9.04 -13.97 0.43
N VAL A 156 -9.37 -13.27 -0.64
CA VAL A 156 -10.76 -12.91 -0.94
C VAL A 156 -11.53 -14.20 -1.23
N ASP A 157 -12.63 -14.40 -0.49
CA ASP A 157 -13.42 -15.65 -0.49
C ASP A 157 -12.60 -16.93 -0.23
N GLY A 158 -11.48 -16.81 0.49
CA GLY A 158 -10.57 -17.92 0.77
C GLY A 158 -9.90 -18.48 -0.49
N GLN A 159 -9.73 -17.68 -1.54
CA GLN A 159 -9.04 -18.05 -2.76
C GLN A 159 -7.81 -17.18 -2.99
N TRP A 160 -6.76 -17.77 -3.56
CA TRP A 160 -5.63 -17.00 -4.06
C TRP A 160 -6.04 -16.19 -5.29
N GLY A 161 -5.53 -14.97 -5.37
CA GLY A 161 -5.71 -14.08 -6.51
C GLY A 161 -6.30 -12.74 -6.12
N GLY A 162 -6.18 -11.82 -7.05
CA GLY A 162 -6.44 -10.41 -6.88
C GLY A 162 -7.62 -9.88 -7.67
N GLN A 163 -7.77 -8.57 -7.61
CA GLN A 163 -8.81 -7.80 -8.30
C GLN A 163 -8.20 -7.04 -9.48
N THR A 164 -9.02 -6.55 -10.40
CA THR A 164 -8.61 -5.61 -11.47
C THR A 164 -8.94 -4.15 -11.12
N SER A 165 -9.50 -3.94 -9.94
CA SER A 165 -9.90 -2.66 -9.36
C SER A 165 -10.29 -2.92 -7.91
N GLY A 166 -10.10 -1.97 -7.01
CA GLY A 166 -10.43 -2.15 -5.61
C GLY A 166 -10.14 -0.92 -4.75
N ARG A 167 -10.74 -0.88 -3.58
CA ARG A 167 -10.32 -0.02 -2.46
C ARG A 167 -9.69 -0.92 -1.40
N TYR A 168 -8.42 -0.69 -1.11
CA TYR A 168 -7.63 -1.45 -0.14
C TYR A 168 -7.27 -0.52 1.00
N SER A 169 -7.79 -0.79 2.20
CA SER A 169 -7.52 0.04 3.38
C SER A 169 -6.88 -0.80 4.47
N VAL A 170 -5.75 -0.34 5.01
CA VAL A 170 -5.04 -0.99 6.11
C VAL A 170 -4.73 0.05 7.17
N ARG A 171 -5.11 -0.23 8.42
CA ARG A 171 -4.76 0.60 9.56
C ARG A 171 -3.57 -0.01 10.29
N MET A 172 -2.43 0.68 10.25
CA MET A 172 -1.17 0.14 10.75
C MET A 172 -0.29 1.21 11.41
N LYS A 173 0.66 0.74 12.21
CA LYS A 173 1.82 1.49 12.71
C LYS A 173 3.00 0.54 12.91
N SER A 174 4.19 1.06 13.10
CA SER A 174 5.38 0.28 13.43
C SER A 174 6.19 0.92 14.56
N ASP A 175 7.01 0.11 15.22
CA ASP A 175 8.18 0.63 15.93
C ASP A 175 9.18 1.26 14.93
N GLU A 176 10.15 2.03 15.42
CA GLU A 176 11.36 2.36 14.65
C GLU A 176 12.34 1.19 14.75
N VAL A 177 12.70 0.59 13.61
CA VAL A 177 13.57 -0.60 13.57
C VAL A 177 14.62 -0.45 12.49
N ASP A 178 15.85 -0.19 12.91
CA ASP A 178 17.00 -0.02 12.00
C ASP A 178 17.14 -1.19 11.01
N GLY A 179 17.20 -0.85 9.73
CA GLY A 179 17.39 -1.80 8.64
C GLY A 179 16.13 -2.57 8.22
N TYR A 180 14.98 -2.34 8.86
CA TYR A 180 13.71 -2.93 8.45
C TYR A 180 12.78 -1.90 7.82
N GLY A 181 11.87 -2.39 6.99
CA GLY A 181 10.82 -1.61 6.35
C GLY A 181 9.59 -2.45 6.08
N VAL A 182 8.58 -1.78 5.54
CA VAL A 182 7.29 -2.35 5.15
C VAL A 182 6.96 -1.91 3.72
N ALA A 183 6.29 -2.79 2.99
CA ALA A 183 5.56 -2.47 1.77
C ALA A 183 4.15 -3.07 1.88
N MET A 184 3.14 -2.20 1.80
CA MET A 184 1.77 -2.59 1.44
C MET A 184 1.67 -2.49 -0.08
N LEU A 185 1.63 -3.66 -0.71
CA LEU A 185 1.95 -3.87 -2.10
C LEU A 185 0.73 -4.43 -2.83
N LEU A 186 0.35 -3.84 -3.95
CA LEU A 186 -0.44 -4.53 -4.97
C LEU A 186 0.51 -5.15 -5.99
N TRP A 187 0.48 -6.48 -6.11
CA TRP A 187 1.36 -7.25 -7.00
C TRP A 187 0.58 -8.12 -7.98
N SER A 188 1.16 -8.33 -9.16
CA SER A 188 0.57 -9.12 -10.24
C SER A 188 0.36 -10.57 -9.83
N ASP A 189 -0.86 -11.10 -10.02
CA ASP A 189 -1.16 -12.53 -9.82
C ASP A 189 -0.29 -13.44 -10.70
N GLU A 190 0.10 -12.94 -11.87
CA GLU A 190 0.94 -13.67 -12.82
C GLU A 190 2.43 -13.56 -12.50
N ASN A 191 2.81 -12.81 -11.45
CA ASN A 191 4.18 -12.56 -11.06
C ASN A 191 5.03 -11.92 -12.18
N VAL A 192 4.42 -10.99 -12.93
CA VAL A 192 5.04 -10.22 -14.02
C VAL A 192 5.07 -8.75 -13.60
N TRP A 193 6.26 -8.16 -13.53
CA TRP A 193 6.45 -6.81 -13.00
C TRP A 193 5.83 -5.73 -13.91
N GLU A 194 5.90 -5.92 -15.23
CA GLU A 194 5.32 -5.04 -16.24
C GLU A 194 3.77 -5.01 -16.19
N HIS A 195 3.14 -5.92 -15.44
CA HIS A 195 1.70 -5.85 -15.19
C HIS A 195 1.34 -4.83 -14.11
N GLY A 196 2.31 -4.41 -13.28
CA GLY A 196 2.16 -3.37 -12.28
C GLY A 196 2.84 -3.72 -10.95
N GLU A 197 3.23 -2.67 -10.24
CA GLU A 197 3.58 -2.70 -8.82
C GLU A 197 3.15 -1.35 -8.21
N VAL A 198 2.38 -1.40 -7.14
CA VAL A 198 1.88 -0.23 -6.42
C VAL A 198 2.14 -0.42 -4.94
N ASP A 199 3.00 0.42 -4.36
CA ASP A 199 3.38 0.36 -2.96
C ASP A 199 2.89 1.60 -2.23
N PHE A 200 1.93 1.40 -1.33
CA PHE A 200 1.44 2.48 -0.48
C PHE A 200 0.78 1.94 0.80
N PRO A 201 1.40 2.10 1.98
CA PRO A 201 2.69 2.75 2.19
C PRO A 201 3.86 1.81 1.93
N GLU A 202 4.97 2.37 1.44
CA GLU A 202 6.31 1.76 1.50
C GLU A 202 7.20 2.58 2.44
N GLY A 203 8.17 1.97 3.13
CA GLY A 203 9.22 2.74 3.80
C GLY A 203 9.92 2.03 4.95
N ALA A 204 10.95 2.67 5.48
CA ALA A 204 11.62 2.22 6.69
C ALA A 204 10.68 2.31 7.89
N LEU A 205 10.73 1.32 8.78
CA LEU A 205 9.85 1.31 9.95
C LEU A 205 10.11 2.51 10.86
N GLY A 206 9.04 3.20 11.24
CA GLY A 206 9.07 4.44 12.03
C GLY A 206 9.43 5.70 11.24
N ALA A 207 9.74 5.59 9.94
CA ALA A 207 10.02 6.73 9.07
C ALA A 207 8.74 7.21 8.33
N PRO A 208 8.78 8.37 7.65
CA PRO A 208 7.70 8.78 6.78
C PRO A 208 7.37 7.72 5.71
N ALA A 209 6.08 7.53 5.43
CA ALA A 209 5.59 6.63 4.41
C ALA A 209 5.81 7.20 3.00
N TYR A 210 6.13 6.32 2.06
CA TYR A 210 6.22 6.61 0.63
C TYR A 210 5.02 6.04 -0.12
N LEU A 211 4.63 6.78 -1.16
CA LEU A 211 3.81 6.33 -2.26
C LEU A 211 4.72 6.03 -3.46
N ASN A 212 4.63 4.81 -4.00
CA ASN A 212 5.32 4.41 -5.21
C ASN A 212 4.36 3.74 -6.19
N VAL A 213 4.36 4.19 -7.43
CA VAL A 213 3.72 3.51 -8.55
C VAL A 213 4.81 3.26 -9.58
N HIS A 214 5.09 2.00 -9.85
CA HIS A 214 6.07 1.60 -10.85
C HIS A 214 5.50 1.78 -12.26
N CYS A 215 6.35 2.18 -13.20
CA CYS A 215 5.93 2.36 -14.59
C CYS A 215 5.64 1.01 -15.25
N LEU A 216 4.53 0.87 -15.99
CA LEU A 216 4.23 -0.41 -16.64
C LEU A 216 5.23 -0.78 -17.75
N GLU A 217 5.71 0.21 -18.51
CA GLU A 217 6.63 -0.01 -19.64
C GLU A 217 8.09 -0.25 -19.20
N ASP A 218 8.48 0.32 -18.05
CA ASP A 218 9.81 0.16 -17.45
C ASP A 218 9.65 0.09 -15.92
N PRO A 219 9.31 -1.09 -15.38
CA PRO A 219 8.91 -1.19 -13.99
C PRO A 219 10.06 -0.98 -13.00
N ALA A 220 11.31 -0.87 -13.45
CA ALA A 220 12.40 -0.41 -12.59
C ALA A 220 12.25 1.08 -12.22
N GLU A 221 11.56 1.88 -13.04
CA GLU A 221 11.31 3.29 -12.81
C GLU A 221 10.00 3.53 -12.05
N LYS A 222 9.98 4.59 -11.22
CA LYS A 222 8.81 5.01 -10.45
C LYS A 222 8.12 6.18 -11.14
N CYS A 223 6.97 5.92 -11.75
CA CYS A 223 6.14 6.93 -12.42
C CYS A 223 5.47 7.87 -11.41
N VAL A 224 5.15 7.36 -10.22
CA VAL A 224 4.81 8.18 -9.06
C VAL A 224 5.77 7.81 -7.94
N HIS A 225 6.40 8.83 -7.34
CA HIS A 225 7.26 8.67 -6.17
C HIS A 225 7.10 9.89 -5.27
N TYR A 226 6.65 9.67 -4.04
CA TYR A 226 6.37 10.74 -3.10
C TYR A 226 6.54 10.31 -1.65
N GLU A 227 7.36 11.05 -0.90
CA GLU A 227 7.44 10.95 0.55
C GLU A 227 6.30 11.76 1.16
N THR A 228 5.44 11.08 1.93
CA THR A 228 4.34 11.72 2.64
C THR A 228 4.83 12.37 3.93
N SER A 229 3.99 13.17 4.58
CA SER A 229 4.27 13.68 5.93
C SER A 229 3.92 12.70 7.05
N ALA A 230 3.21 11.61 6.75
CA ALA A 230 2.73 10.64 7.73
C ALA A 230 3.84 9.68 8.13
N SER A 231 4.08 9.57 9.44
CA SER A 231 5.08 8.68 9.99
C SER A 231 4.52 7.28 10.15
N LEU A 232 5.25 6.25 9.73
CA LEU A 232 4.92 4.86 10.03
C LEU A 232 4.96 4.55 11.53
N ALA A 233 5.52 5.43 12.38
CA ALA A 233 5.49 5.29 13.83
C ALA A 233 4.10 5.54 14.45
N ASP A 234 3.24 6.25 13.74
CA ASP A 234 1.92 6.66 14.20
C ASP A 234 0.83 5.81 13.53
N TRP A 235 -0.31 5.64 14.22
CA TRP A 235 -1.45 4.91 13.66
C TRP A 235 -2.10 5.70 12.53
N HIS A 236 -2.01 5.18 11.32
CA HIS A 236 -2.66 5.73 10.14
C HIS A 236 -3.46 4.67 9.39
N THR A 237 -4.54 5.10 8.76
CA THR A 237 -5.27 4.31 7.76
C THR A 237 -4.76 4.69 6.38
N TYR A 238 -4.03 3.78 5.74
CA TYR A 238 -3.57 3.94 4.37
C TYR A 238 -4.56 3.30 3.43
N THR A 239 -4.95 4.01 2.38
CA THR A 239 -5.92 3.51 1.39
C THR A 239 -5.41 3.69 -0.03
N ILE A 240 -5.49 2.62 -0.81
CA ILE A 240 -5.35 2.65 -2.27
C ILE A 240 -6.75 2.50 -2.85
N GLU A 241 -7.21 3.50 -3.60
CA GLU A 241 -8.38 3.39 -4.47
C GLU A 241 -7.89 3.22 -5.90
N TRP A 242 -8.20 2.08 -6.51
CA TRP A 242 -7.77 1.74 -7.85
C TRP A 242 -8.97 1.44 -8.73
N THR A 243 -9.13 2.26 -9.76
CA THR A 243 -10.10 2.11 -10.83
C THR A 243 -9.38 2.07 -12.18
N PRO A 244 -10.02 1.61 -13.27
CA PRO A 244 -9.41 1.65 -14.59
C PRO A 244 -9.04 3.05 -15.08
N ALA A 245 -9.65 4.10 -14.52
CA ALA A 245 -9.45 5.49 -14.95
C ALA A 245 -8.45 6.26 -14.07
N ARG A 246 -8.31 5.87 -12.80
CA ARG A 246 -7.53 6.61 -11.80
C ARG A 246 -7.17 5.74 -10.61
N MET A 247 -5.97 5.97 -10.08
CA MET A 247 -5.62 5.59 -8.71
C MET A 247 -5.57 6.83 -7.80
N SER A 248 -6.09 6.71 -6.60
CA SER A 248 -5.99 7.72 -5.54
C SER A 248 -5.47 7.08 -4.25
N PHE A 249 -4.62 7.81 -3.56
CA PHE A 249 -3.90 7.34 -2.38
C PHE A 249 -4.26 8.23 -1.21
N LEU A 250 -4.74 7.64 -0.13
CA LEU A 250 -5.28 8.37 1.01
C LEU A 250 -4.61 7.96 2.31
N ILE A 251 -4.42 8.95 3.19
CA ILE A 251 -4.02 8.74 4.59
C ILE A 251 -5.12 9.33 5.46
N ASP A 252 -5.70 8.52 6.34
CA ASP A 252 -6.79 8.90 7.24
C ASP A 252 -7.99 9.58 6.53
N GLY A 253 -8.25 9.16 5.28
CA GLY A 253 -9.33 9.68 4.45
C GLY A 253 -8.98 10.93 3.63
N GLU A 254 -7.76 11.47 3.76
CA GLU A 254 -7.28 12.61 2.97
C GLU A 254 -6.43 12.14 1.78
N VAL A 255 -6.76 12.60 0.57
CA VAL A 255 -6.00 12.26 -0.64
C VAL A 255 -4.62 12.93 -0.62
N VAL A 256 -3.56 12.12 -0.55
CA VAL A 256 -2.17 12.58 -0.58
C VAL A 256 -1.54 12.48 -1.98
N GLY A 257 -2.13 11.69 -2.87
CA GLY A 257 -1.69 11.57 -4.26
C GLY A 257 -2.73 10.91 -5.16
N THR A 258 -2.60 11.14 -6.46
CA THR A 258 -3.40 10.49 -7.50
C THR A 258 -2.63 10.38 -8.81
N THR A 259 -2.98 9.41 -9.64
CA THR A 259 -2.45 9.27 -10.99
C THR A 259 -3.47 8.68 -11.96
N THR A 260 -3.39 9.10 -13.23
CA THR A 260 -4.05 8.44 -14.36
C THR A 260 -3.06 7.69 -15.26
N GLU A 261 -1.81 7.59 -14.84
CA GLU A 261 -0.71 6.98 -15.57
C GLU A 261 -0.31 5.66 -14.91
N SER A 262 0.23 4.72 -15.70
CA SER A 262 0.72 3.42 -15.21
C SER A 262 -0.30 2.66 -14.33
N ILE A 263 -1.59 2.76 -14.66
CA ILE A 263 -2.66 2.05 -13.96
C ILE A 263 -2.61 0.57 -14.38
N PRO A 264 -2.38 -0.37 -13.43
CA PRO A 264 -2.43 -1.79 -13.73
C PRO A 264 -3.78 -2.17 -14.34
N THR A 265 -3.77 -3.09 -15.32
CA THR A 265 -5.00 -3.66 -15.92
C THR A 265 -5.11 -5.17 -15.67
N SER A 266 -4.00 -5.79 -15.27
CA SER A 266 -3.95 -7.19 -14.82
C SER A 266 -4.56 -7.34 -13.44
N ARG A 267 -4.79 -8.59 -13.03
CA ARG A 267 -5.21 -8.89 -11.65
C ARG A 267 -4.04 -8.66 -10.69
N MET A 268 -4.33 -7.92 -9.62
CA MET A 268 -3.36 -7.58 -8.58
C MET A 268 -3.89 -8.03 -7.22
N HIS A 269 -3.10 -8.75 -6.44
CA HIS A 269 -3.41 -9.12 -5.06
C HIS A 269 -2.69 -8.19 -4.08
N LEU A 270 -3.28 -8.03 -2.90
CA LEU A 270 -2.68 -7.28 -1.80
C LEU A 270 -1.68 -8.17 -1.05
N VAL A 271 -0.50 -7.63 -0.78
CA VAL A 271 0.50 -8.19 0.12
C VAL A 271 0.85 -7.12 1.15
N VAL A 272 0.90 -7.49 2.43
CA VAL A 272 1.61 -6.68 3.43
C VAL A 272 2.85 -7.43 3.83
N GLN A 273 4.01 -6.89 3.45
CA GLN A 273 5.31 -7.49 3.72
C GLN A 273 6.18 -6.53 4.51
N ALA A 274 6.86 -7.04 5.54
CA ALA A 274 7.83 -6.30 6.32
C ALA A 274 9.08 -7.14 6.51
N GLY A 275 10.23 -6.56 6.20
CA GLY A 275 11.48 -7.30 6.08
C GLY A 275 12.67 -6.36 6.13
N SER A 276 13.85 -6.88 5.82
CA SER A 276 15.04 -6.04 5.70
C SER A 276 14.97 -5.16 4.44
N ASN A 277 15.53 -3.94 4.51
CA ASN A 277 15.53 -2.98 3.39
C ASN A 277 16.68 -3.24 2.42
N GLU A 278 17.91 -2.89 2.85
CA GLU A 278 19.15 -3.14 2.14
C GLU A 278 20.26 -3.45 3.15
N GLY A 279 21.13 -4.39 2.80
CA GLY A 279 22.20 -4.84 3.71
C GLY A 279 21.69 -5.67 4.87
N LEU A 280 22.49 -5.77 5.94
CA LEU A 280 22.13 -6.53 7.14
C LEU A 280 21.71 -5.56 8.25
N PRO A 281 20.44 -5.63 8.71
CA PRO A 281 20.01 -4.96 9.93
C PRO A 281 20.92 -5.25 11.12
N PRO A 282 21.05 -4.32 12.09
CA PRO A 282 21.77 -4.56 13.34
C PRO A 282 21.30 -5.84 14.04
N ARG A 283 22.20 -6.50 14.78
CA ARG A 283 21.91 -7.76 15.47
C ARG A 283 20.91 -7.62 16.63
N ASP A 284 20.81 -6.42 17.16
CA ASP A 284 19.87 -6.00 18.20
C ASP A 284 18.62 -5.32 17.65
N ALA A 285 18.52 -5.14 16.33
CA ALA A 285 17.32 -4.62 15.68
C ALA A 285 16.15 -5.58 15.95
N ALA A 286 15.11 -5.05 16.60
CA ALA A 286 13.87 -5.75 16.86
C ALA A 286 12.75 -4.75 17.16
N GLY A 287 11.65 -4.83 16.42
CA GLY A 287 10.39 -4.15 16.74
C GLY A 287 9.19 -4.86 16.10
N SER A 288 8.06 -4.19 16.08
CA SER A 288 6.82 -4.70 15.52
C SER A 288 6.29 -3.79 14.42
N LEU A 289 5.71 -4.38 13.38
CA LEU A 289 4.65 -3.75 12.59
C LEU A 289 3.32 -4.28 13.14
N LEU A 290 2.43 -3.38 13.54
CA LEU A 290 1.11 -3.71 14.05
C LEU A 290 0.05 -3.30 13.03
N ILE A 291 -0.88 -4.20 12.75
CA ILE A 291 -2.05 -3.94 11.91
C ILE A 291 -3.29 -4.15 12.77
N ASP A 292 -4.12 -3.12 12.88
CA ASP A 292 -5.37 -3.17 13.62
C ASP A 292 -6.46 -3.84 12.79
N TRP A 293 -6.66 -3.36 11.56
CA TRP A 293 -7.61 -3.97 10.65
C TRP A 293 -7.21 -3.73 9.21
N MET A 294 -7.83 -4.52 8.32
CA MET A 294 -7.73 -4.34 6.87
C MET A 294 -9.04 -4.65 6.18
N THR A 295 -9.29 -3.96 5.07
CA THR A 295 -10.46 -4.16 4.24
C THR A 295 -10.09 -4.15 2.76
N ILE A 296 -10.80 -4.98 1.99
CA ILE A 296 -10.79 -4.93 0.53
C ILE A 296 -12.24 -4.80 0.08
N ASP A 297 -12.49 -3.72 -0.66
CA ASP A 297 -13.76 -3.46 -1.30
C ASP A 297 -13.57 -3.46 -2.82
N VAL A 298 -14.53 -3.99 -3.57
CA VAL A 298 -14.54 -4.01 -5.04
C VAL A 298 -15.71 -3.17 -5.55
N PRO A 299 -15.69 -2.71 -6.82
CA PRO A 299 -16.86 -2.09 -7.41
C PRO A 299 -18.10 -2.98 -7.24
N ALA A 300 -19.18 -2.41 -6.71
CA ALA A 300 -20.45 -3.09 -6.62
C ALA A 300 -20.96 -3.47 -8.01
N ASP A 301 -21.81 -4.50 -8.11
CA ASP A 301 -22.30 -5.00 -9.40
C ASP A 301 -22.91 -3.88 -10.27
N GLY A 302 -22.27 -3.60 -11.41
CA GLY A 302 -22.69 -2.56 -12.35
C GLY A 302 -22.39 -1.13 -11.93
N ALA A 303 -21.67 -0.93 -10.82
CA ALA A 303 -21.16 0.37 -10.40
C ALA A 303 -19.81 0.68 -11.07
N GLU A 304 -19.59 1.96 -11.33
CA GLU A 304 -18.29 2.50 -11.74
C GLU A 304 -17.85 3.53 -10.68
N PRO A 305 -17.46 3.08 -9.47
CA PRO A 305 -17.06 3.99 -8.42
C PRO A 305 -15.89 4.84 -8.90
N GLN A 306 -15.90 6.11 -8.52
CA GLN A 306 -14.82 7.03 -8.83
C GLN A 306 -13.82 7.01 -7.68
N ALA A 307 -12.53 7.05 -8.03
CA ALA A 307 -11.50 7.34 -7.05
C ALA A 307 -11.69 8.77 -6.52
N SER A 308 -11.47 8.93 -5.22
CA SER A 308 -11.59 10.17 -4.48
C SER A 308 -10.62 11.23 -5.02
N LEU A 309 -11.06 12.48 -4.98
CA LEU A 309 -10.24 13.64 -5.32
C LEU A 309 -10.01 14.50 -4.07
N PRO A 310 -8.94 15.31 -4.03
CA PRO A 310 -8.66 16.15 -2.88
C PRO A 310 -9.82 17.11 -2.56
N SER A 311 -10.14 17.26 -1.27
CA SER A 311 -11.30 18.00 -0.78
C SER A 311 -11.00 19.45 -0.35
N ASP A 312 -9.73 19.82 -0.24
CA ASP A 312 -9.24 21.05 0.41
C ASP A 312 -9.02 22.24 -0.54
N GLY A 313 -9.48 22.11 -1.79
CA GLY A 313 -9.32 23.15 -2.82
C GLY A 313 -8.03 23.01 -3.63
N ALA A 314 -7.15 22.07 -3.31
CA ALA A 314 -6.19 21.58 -4.29
C ALA A 314 -6.94 20.79 -5.38
N THR A 315 -6.82 21.21 -6.64
CA THR A 315 -7.41 20.45 -7.74
C THR A 315 -6.37 19.49 -8.29
N ALA A 316 -6.54 18.20 -8.02
CA ALA A 316 -5.86 17.17 -8.79
C ALA A 316 -6.26 17.30 -10.28
N PRO A 317 -5.31 17.20 -11.22
CA PRO A 317 -5.60 17.34 -12.63
C PRO A 317 -6.43 16.14 -13.12
N ALA A 318 -7.27 16.39 -14.12
CA ALA A 318 -8.08 15.33 -14.74
C ALA A 318 -7.24 14.24 -15.41
N GLN A 319 -6.00 14.56 -15.80
CA GLN A 319 -5.01 13.65 -16.36
C GLN A 319 -3.63 13.91 -15.72
N GLY A 320 -2.79 12.89 -15.68
CA GLY A 320 -1.45 12.94 -15.13
C GLY A 320 -1.39 12.58 -13.63
N SER A 321 -0.19 12.75 -13.07
CA SER A 321 0.12 12.45 -11.67
C SER A 321 0.11 13.72 -10.79
N TRP A 322 -0.35 13.61 -9.55
CA TRP A 322 -0.41 14.70 -8.56
C TRP A 322 -0.15 14.20 -7.15
N THR A 323 0.46 15.04 -6.32
CA THR A 323 0.68 14.83 -4.89
C THR A 323 0.42 16.12 -4.11
N ALA A 324 0.14 16.03 -2.82
CA ALA A 324 -0.26 17.18 -1.99
C ALA A 324 0.72 18.37 -2.05
N ASP A 325 2.02 18.13 -2.20
CA ASP A 325 3.04 19.18 -2.32
C ASP A 325 3.32 19.64 -3.75
N THR A 326 2.69 19.02 -4.75
CA THR A 326 2.80 19.43 -6.14
C THR A 326 1.84 20.60 -6.39
N PRO A 327 2.33 21.79 -6.81
CA PRO A 327 1.44 22.88 -7.22
C PRO A 327 0.50 22.37 -8.32
N PRO A 328 -0.79 22.78 -8.36
CA PRO A 328 -1.67 22.43 -9.46
C PRO A 328 -0.99 22.80 -10.78
N GLY A 329 -0.56 21.79 -11.53
CA GLY A 329 0.11 21.99 -12.80
C GLY A 329 -0.90 22.53 -13.80
N ASP A 330 -0.58 23.65 -14.45
CA ASP A 330 -1.26 24.08 -15.66
C ASP A 330 -1.23 22.90 -16.65
N ALA A 331 -2.37 22.24 -16.84
CA ALA A 331 -2.62 21.37 -17.98
C ALA A 331 -2.64 22.26 -19.23
N GLY A 332 -1.46 22.63 -19.72
CA GLY A 332 -1.29 23.18 -21.06
C GLY A 332 -1.64 22.10 -22.07
N PRO A 333 -2.39 22.41 -23.15
CA PRO A 333 -2.72 21.42 -24.16
C PRO A 333 -1.43 20.98 -24.87
N GLU A 334 -1.28 19.67 -25.02
CA GLU A 334 -0.37 19.07 -25.98
C GLU A 334 -0.57 19.72 -27.35
N ALA A 335 0.53 20.09 -28.00
CA ALA A 335 0.52 20.55 -29.37
C ALA A 335 1.56 19.76 -30.17
N GLY A 336 1.07 18.95 -31.10
CA GLY A 336 1.72 18.63 -32.38
C GLY A 336 2.61 17.41 -32.41
#